data_AF-A0A661G5N7-F1
#
_entry.id   AF-A0A661G5N7-F1
#
_cell.length_a   1.000
_cell.length_b   1.000
_cell.length_c   1.000
_cell.angle_alpha   90.00
_cell.angle_beta   90.00
_cell.angle_gamma   90.00
#
_symmetry.space_group_name_H-M   'P 1'
#
loop_
_entity.id
_entity.type
_entity.pdbx_description
1 polymer ?
#
loop_
_entity_poly.entity_id
_entity_poly.type
_entity_poly.pdbx_seq_one_letter_code
_entity_poly.pdbx_strand_id
1 'polypeptide(L)' 'MPSAPPDDYRPASDLLAERVILVTGAGDGLGKTAALTLAAHGATVVLLGRKVKLLERVYDAIEEAGGPQPAI' A
#
# COMPACT_ATOMS: atom_id res chain seq x y z
N MET A 1 8.38 24.76 -1.26
CA MET A 1 8.73 23.43 -0.69
C MET A 1 7.78 23.21 0.47
N PRO A 2 6.99 22.11 0.51
CA PRO A 2 6.27 21.79 1.74
C PRO A 2 7.29 21.63 2.87
N SER A 3 6.97 22.19 4.05
CA SER A 3 7.75 21.98 5.26
C SER A 3 7.84 20.49 5.58
N ALA A 4 8.92 20.08 6.27
CA ALA A 4 8.99 18.72 6.78
C ALA A 4 7.71 18.38 7.57
N PRO A 5 7.19 17.14 7.45
CA PRO A 5 6.05 16.74 8.25
C PRO A 5 6.39 16.87 9.74
N PRO A 6 5.41 17.21 10.60
CA PRO A 6 5.61 17.26 12.05
C PRO A 6 6.11 15.91 12.59
N ASP A 7 6.82 15.93 13.72
CA ASP A 7 7.33 14.72 14.39
C ASP A 7 6.21 13.72 14.79
N ASP A 8 4.95 14.16 14.84
CA ASP A 8 3.75 13.35 15.13
C ASP A 8 2.75 13.41 13.95
N TYR A 9 3.24 13.25 12.72
CA TYR A 9 2.37 13.21 11.55
C TYR A 9 1.43 11.99 11.60
N ARG A 10 0.13 12.28 11.71
CA ARG A 10 -0.95 11.29 11.67
C ARG A 10 -1.85 11.56 10.46
N PRO A 11 -1.69 10.82 9.35
CA PRO A 11 -2.54 11.00 8.18
C PRO A 11 -3.99 10.59 8.47
N ALA A 12 -4.93 11.18 7.74
CA ALA A 12 -6.31 10.73 7.72
C ALA A 12 -6.41 9.33 7.09
N SER A 13 -7.34 8.49 7.54
CA SER A 13 -7.51 7.11 7.07
C SER A 13 -7.91 6.99 5.60
N ASP A 14 -8.29 8.09 4.96
CA ASP A 14 -8.70 8.19 3.56
C ASP A 14 -7.79 9.11 2.75
N LEU A 15 -6.62 9.49 3.29
CA LEU A 15 -5.68 10.44 2.65
C LEU A 15 -5.35 10.08 1.19
N LEU A 16 -5.34 8.78 0.87
CA LEU A 16 -4.98 8.26 -0.45
C LEU A 16 -6.17 7.68 -1.21
N ALA A 17 -7.41 7.99 -0.80
CA ALA A 17 -8.60 7.63 -1.55
C ALA A 17 -8.46 8.04 -3.03
N GLU A 18 -8.93 7.16 -3.92
CA GLU A 18 -8.90 7.33 -5.39
C GLU A 18 -7.50 7.45 -6.00
N ARG A 19 -6.43 7.17 -5.24
CA ARG A 19 -5.06 7.13 -5.77
C ARG A 19 -4.71 5.71 -6.21
N VAL A 20 -4.08 5.61 -7.38
CA VAL A 20 -3.45 4.37 -7.86
C VAL A 20 -1.95 4.49 -7.68
N ILE A 21 -1.33 3.56 -6.94
CA ILE A 21 0.08 3.63 -6.57
C ILE A 21 0.79 2.32 -6.92
N LEU A 22 1.86 2.40 -7.71
CA LEU A 22 2.72 1.25 -8.03
C LEU A 22 3.80 1.09 -6.95
N VAL A 23 3.87 -0.10 -6.35
CA VAL A 23 4.91 -0.46 -5.37
C VAL A 23 5.79 -1.55 -5.97
N THR A 24 7.10 -1.29 -6.05
CA THR A 24 8.09 -2.28 -6.48
C THR A 24 8.63 -3.04 -5.28
N GLY A 25 8.96 -4.32 -5.47
CA GLY A 25 9.38 -5.18 -4.35
C GLY A 25 8.25 -5.42 -3.35
N ALA A 26 6.99 -5.36 -3.78
CA ALA A 26 5.82 -5.36 -2.90
C ALA A 26 5.59 -6.66 -2.12
N GLY A 27 6.28 -7.75 -2.45
CA GLY A 27 6.04 -9.06 -1.85
C GLY A 27 6.64 -9.26 -0.45
N ASP A 28 7.58 -8.42 -0.01
CA ASP A 28 8.24 -8.58 1.29
C ASP A 28 8.84 -7.28 1.84
N GLY A 29 9.28 -7.29 3.10
CA GLY A 29 10.00 -6.21 3.75
C GLY A 29 9.29 -4.85 3.65
N LEU A 30 10.05 -3.81 3.27
CA LEU A 30 9.52 -2.45 3.16
C LEU A 30 8.45 -2.30 2.07
N GLY A 31 8.59 -3.00 0.94
CA GLY A 31 7.60 -2.93 -0.13
C GLY A 31 6.25 -3.47 0.30
N LYS A 32 6.25 -4.59 1.03
CA LYS A 32 5.03 -5.13 1.65
C LYS A 32 4.42 -4.16 2.66
N THR A 33 5.22 -3.64 3.58
CA THR A 33 4.73 -2.70 4.60
C THR A 33 4.17 -1.44 3.96
N ALA A 34 4.82 -0.93 2.91
CA ALA A 34 4.34 0.21 2.15
C ALA A 34 3.00 -0.10 1.47
N ALA A 35 2.90 -1.21 0.73
CA ALA A 35 1.67 -1.60 0.05
C ALA A 35 0.47 -1.70 1.01
N LEU A 36 0.65 -2.38 2.15
CA LEU A 36 -0.39 -2.52 3.18
C LEU A 36 -0.78 -1.16 3.79
N THR A 37 0.20 -0.33 4.12
CA THR A 37 -0.06 0.99 4.71
C THR A 37 -0.79 1.89 3.72
N LEU A 38 -0.39 1.90 2.45
CA LEU A 38 -1.02 2.72 1.42
C LEU A 38 -2.48 2.28 1.19
N ALA A 39 -2.73 0.97 1.11
CA ALA A 39 -4.07 0.43 0.97
C ALA A 39 -4.96 0.75 2.18
N ALA A 40 -4.41 0.68 3.40
CA ALA A 40 -5.11 1.06 4.64
C ALA A 40 -5.50 2.56 4.67
N HIS A 41 -4.90 3.39 3.82
CA HIS A 41 -5.24 4.80 3.65
C HIS A 41 -6.10 5.09 2.41
N GLY A 42 -6.69 4.04 1.80
CA GLY A 42 -7.64 4.14 0.70
C GLY A 42 -7.04 4.07 -0.71
N ALA A 43 -5.75 3.79 -0.85
CA ALA A 43 -5.13 3.65 -2.17
C ALA A 43 -5.45 2.31 -2.84
N THR A 44 -5.63 2.32 -4.16
CA THR A 44 -5.51 1.12 -5.00
C THR A 44 -4.04 0.88 -5.29
N VAL A 45 -3.50 -0.26 -4.85
CA VAL A 45 -2.07 -0.56 -4.97
C VAL A 45 -1.82 -1.56 -6.09
N VAL A 46 -0.85 -1.25 -6.96
CA VAL A 46 -0.31 -2.19 -7.96
C VAL A 46 0.97 -2.80 -7.40
N LEU A 47 0.98 -4.11 -7.24
CA LEU A 47 2.01 -4.89 -6.56
C LEU A 47 3.00 -5.46 -7.57
N LEU A 48 4.15 -4.80 -7.76
CA LEU A 48 5.17 -5.26 -8.70
C LEU A 48 6.27 -6.05 -7.99
N GLY A 49 6.54 -7.28 -8.46
CA GLY A 49 7.64 -8.09 -7.96
C GLY A 49 7.87 -9.37 -8.76
N ARG A 50 8.98 -10.07 -8.48
CA ARG A 50 9.39 -11.27 -9.22
C ARG A 50 8.67 -12.55 -8.78
N LYS A 51 8.24 -12.63 -7.51
CA LYS A 51 7.70 -13.84 -6.89
C LYS A 51 6.19 -13.66 -6.67
N VAL A 52 5.39 -14.14 -7.63
CA VAL A 52 3.92 -13.99 -7.62
C VAL A 52 3.30 -14.46 -6.30
N LYS A 53 3.71 -15.63 -5.77
CA LYS A 53 3.22 -16.15 -4.48
C LYS A 53 3.39 -15.21 -3.28
N LEU A 54 4.40 -14.33 -3.31
CA LEU A 54 4.58 -13.34 -2.25
C LEU A 54 3.64 -12.13 -2.46
N LEU A 55 3.37 -11.78 -3.72
CA LEU A 55 2.44 -10.71 -4.07
C LEU A 55 1.01 -11.13 -3.75
N GLU A 56 0.62 -12.37 -4.07
CA GLU A 56 -0.69 -12.95 -3.72
C GLU A 56 -0.97 -12.85 -2.22
N ARG A 57 0.00 -13.16 -1.36
CA ARG A 57 -0.17 -13.01 0.10
C ARG A 57 -0.42 -11.56 0.54
N VAL A 58 0.14 -10.58 -0.18
CA VAL A 58 -0.08 -9.16 0.13
C VAL A 58 -1.42 -8.72 -0.43
N TYR A 59 -1.78 -9.20 -1.62
CA TYR A 59 -3.09 -9.03 -2.22
C TYR A 59 -4.19 -9.52 -1.28
N ASP A 60 -4.13 -10.77 -0.83
CA ASP A 60 -5.10 -11.37 0.09
C ASP A 60 -5.21 -10.58 1.39
N ALA A 61 -4.07 -10.12 1.93
CA ALA A 61 -4.05 -9.32 3.16
C ALA A 61 -4.71 -7.94 2.99
N ILE A 62 -4.62 -7.32 1.81
CA ILE A 62 -5.31 -6.07 1.52
C ILE A 62 -6.83 -6.31 1.43
N GLU A 63 -7.25 -7.37 0.73
CA GLU A 63 -8.67 -7.71 0.61
C GLU A 63 -9.28 -8.10 1.96
N GLU A 64 -8.59 -8.91 2.77
CA GLU A 64 -9.05 -9.32 4.11
C GLU A 64 -9.18 -8.12 5.05
N ALA A 65 -8.32 -7.10 4.90
CA ALA A 65 -8.41 -5.84 5.64
C ALA A 65 -9.53 -4.90 5.12
N GLY A 66 -10.23 -5.26 4.05
CA GLY A 66 -11.28 -4.44 3.44
C GLY A 66 -10.75 -3.24 2.65
N GLY A 67 -9.46 -3.26 2.27
CA GLY A 67 -8.86 -2.22 1.44
C GLY A 67 -9.31 -2.28 -0.02
N PRO A 68 -8.99 -1.26 -0.84
CA PRO A 68 -9.29 -1.30 -2.27
C PRO A 68 -8.61 -2.47 -2.96
N GLN A 69 -9.31 -3.11 -3.91
CA GLN A 69 -8.81 -4.28 -4.62
C GLN A 69 -7.47 -3.96 -5.32
N PRO A 70 -6.37 -4.65 -4.99
CA PRO A 70 -5.08 -4.41 -5.62
C PRO A 70 -4.95 -5.08 -7.00
N ALA A 71 -3.83 -4.86 -7.68
CA ALA A 71 -3.46 -5.57 -8.91
C ALA A 71 -2.04 -6.14 -8.78
N ILE A 72 -1.74 -7.25 -9.46
CA ILE A 72 -0.42 -7.90 -9.51
C ILE A 72 0.09 -7.88 -10.95
#